data_AF-A0AA40V953-F1
#
_entry.id   AF-A0AA40V953-F1
#
_cell.length_a   1.000
_cell.length_b   1.000
_cell.length_c   1.000
_cell.angle_alpha   90.00
_cell.angle_beta   90.00
_cell.angle_gamma   90.00
#
_symmetry.space_group_name_H-M   'P 1'
#
loop_
_entity.id
_entity.type
_entity.pdbx_description
1 polymer ?
#
loop_
_entity_poly.entity_id
_entity_poly.type
_entity_poly.pdbx_seq_one_letter_code
_entity_poly.pdbx_strand_id
1 'polypeptide(L)'
;MTDIAPQTRRRLMAPIGEAPSTDLAAMSLALADELSACGHPASTEPMDGWARLTLSIDGRLAQFGVRLPEAVGPALGSLGIRFGFAEAFGVPSGEPVDQEPDRFLHLPSDFTVDKLLALACGQVAPAHHMELVNFSNKHAMSVPRPRFPRSALVMLGVRRSLQAADRHFELWTQADGVVQFHSLEQTADPNEAANEALDLGYAPTLYRCMSGRFVCFRPTAGGVFIPS
;
A
#
# COMPACT_ATOMS: atom_id res chain seq x y z
N MET A 1 4.19 16.54 33.12
CA MET A 1 3.58 15.37 32.47
C MET A 1 2.29 15.85 31.84
N THR A 2 2.35 16.22 30.57
CA THR A 2 1.19 16.74 29.84
C THR A 2 0.43 15.54 29.31
N ASP A 3 -0.80 15.35 29.81
CA ASP A 3 -1.75 14.37 29.27
C ASP A 3 -1.98 14.65 27.78
N ILE A 4 -1.56 13.72 26.92
CA ILE A 4 -1.89 13.74 25.50
C ILE A 4 -3.39 13.39 25.41
N ALA A 5 -4.18 14.29 24.83
CA ALA A 5 -5.63 14.22 24.78
C ALA A 5 -6.14 12.88 24.16
N PRO A 6 -7.33 12.39 24.57
CA PRO A 6 -7.94 11.17 24.03
C PRO A 6 -8.27 11.20 22.52
N GLN A 7 -8.14 12.35 21.87
CA GLN A 7 -8.41 12.55 20.44
C GLN A 7 -7.29 12.01 19.53
N THR A 8 -6.07 11.89 20.06
CA THR A 8 -4.84 11.50 19.32
C THR A 8 -4.86 10.01 18.89
N ARG A 9 -5.63 9.16 19.60
CA ARG A 9 -5.83 7.74 19.28
C ARG A 9 -7.04 7.46 18.37
N ARG A 10 -7.64 8.48 17.75
CA ARG A 10 -8.80 8.29 16.87
C ARG A 10 -8.38 7.46 15.65
N ARG A 11 -9.14 6.39 15.37
CA ARG A 11 -9.02 5.64 14.12
C ARG A 11 -9.31 6.59 12.97
N LEU A 12 -8.46 6.57 11.96
CA LEU A 12 -8.66 7.36 10.76
C LEU A 12 -9.96 6.88 10.08
N MET A 13 -10.85 7.80 9.71
CA MET A 13 -11.98 7.58 8.80
C MET A 13 -13.07 6.62 9.27
N ALA A 14 -13.38 6.60 10.56
CA ALA A 14 -14.58 5.92 11.08
C ALA A 14 -15.92 6.23 10.35
N PRO A 15 -16.14 7.38 9.66
CA PRO A 15 -17.37 7.66 8.92
C PRO A 15 -17.30 7.53 7.39
N ILE A 16 -16.15 7.20 6.76
CA ILE A 16 -16.06 7.03 5.29
C ILE A 16 -16.30 5.57 4.86
N GLY A 17 -16.60 4.67 5.81
CA GLY A 17 -17.27 3.40 5.49
C GLY A 17 -18.73 3.71 5.21
N GLU A 18 -19.24 3.57 3.99
CA GLU A 18 -19.66 2.28 3.45
C GLU A 18 -19.46 2.15 1.93
N ALA A 19 -18.91 3.17 1.26
CA ALA A 19 -18.56 3.11 -0.16
C ALA A 19 -17.30 3.93 -0.45
N PRO A 20 -16.33 3.40 -1.22
CA PRO A 20 -15.18 4.20 -1.63
C PRO A 20 -15.69 5.39 -2.45
N SER A 21 -15.30 6.61 -2.05
CA SER A 21 -15.59 7.80 -2.86
C SER A 21 -15.06 7.58 -4.27
N THR A 22 -15.87 7.82 -5.28
CA THR A 22 -15.42 7.85 -6.68
C THR A 22 -14.85 9.21 -7.07
N ASP A 23 -14.92 10.18 -6.16
CA ASP A 23 -14.46 11.55 -6.35
C ASP A 23 -13.27 11.83 -5.44
N LEU A 24 -12.11 12.06 -6.05
CA LEU A 24 -10.85 12.36 -5.40
C LEU A 24 -10.87 13.70 -4.67
N ALA A 25 -11.57 14.70 -5.19
CA ALA A 25 -11.65 16.02 -4.55
C ALA A 25 -12.49 15.94 -3.27
N ALA A 26 -13.68 15.33 -3.34
CA ALA A 26 -14.52 15.13 -2.17
C ALA A 26 -13.83 14.27 -1.09
N MET A 27 -13.16 13.19 -1.51
CA MET A 27 -12.43 12.29 -0.62
C MET A 27 -11.26 13.00 0.09
N SER A 28 -10.45 13.75 -0.66
CA SER A 28 -9.29 14.44 -0.09
C SER A 28 -9.73 15.55 0.87
N LEU A 29 -10.79 16.29 0.55
CA LEU A 29 -11.35 17.32 1.42
C LEU A 29 -11.86 16.73 2.73
N ALA A 30 -12.64 15.63 2.67
CA ALA A 30 -13.14 14.96 3.86
C ALA A 30 -12.01 14.48 4.79
N LEU A 31 -10.91 13.97 4.21
CA LEU A 31 -9.73 13.58 4.98
C LEU A 31 -9.04 14.80 5.62
N ALA A 32 -8.92 15.92 4.91
CA ALA A 32 -8.34 17.15 5.47
C ALA A 32 -9.19 17.73 6.60
N ASP A 33 -10.52 17.69 6.48
CA ASP A 33 -11.45 18.09 7.53
C ASP A 33 -11.29 17.21 8.79
N GLU A 34 -11.14 15.90 8.61
CA GLU A 34 -10.92 14.97 9.72
C GLU A 34 -9.60 15.23 10.44
N LEU A 35 -8.51 15.43 9.70
CA LEU A 35 -7.21 15.78 10.25
C LEU A 35 -7.27 17.11 11.02
N SER A 36 -7.95 18.11 10.44
CA SER A 36 -8.16 19.41 11.07
C SER A 36 -8.96 19.28 12.36
N ALA A 37 -10.01 18.44 12.38
CA ALA A 37 -10.80 18.14 13.58
C ALA A 37 -10.01 17.38 14.66
N CYS A 38 -8.90 16.74 14.29
CA CYS A 38 -7.96 16.10 15.22
C CYS A 38 -6.84 17.04 15.70
N GLY A 39 -6.90 18.34 15.36
CA GLY A 39 -5.92 19.34 15.78
C GLY A 39 -4.75 19.52 14.82
N HIS A 40 -4.83 18.97 13.61
CA HIS A 40 -3.82 19.11 12.56
C HIS A 40 -4.41 19.84 11.35
N PRO A 41 -4.43 21.19 11.34
CA PRO A 41 -4.95 21.96 10.22
C PRO A 41 -4.34 21.48 8.90
N ALA A 42 -5.20 21.04 7.99
CA ALA A 42 -4.81 20.45 6.72
C ALA A 42 -5.48 21.15 5.55
N SER A 43 -4.77 21.21 4.43
CA SER A 43 -5.26 21.74 3.16
C SER A 43 -5.00 20.73 2.04
N THR A 44 -5.85 20.75 1.03
CA THR A 44 -5.75 19.85 -0.13
C THR A 44 -5.42 20.64 -1.40
N GLU A 45 -4.59 20.04 -2.25
CA GLU A 45 -4.33 20.54 -3.59
C GLU A 45 -4.56 19.41 -4.61
N PRO A 46 -5.49 19.56 -5.56
CA PRO A 46 -5.72 18.57 -6.58
C PRO A 46 -4.57 18.55 -7.59
N MET A 47 -4.07 17.37 -7.89
CA MET A 47 -3.03 17.10 -8.88
C MET A 47 -3.60 16.17 -9.98
N ASP A 48 -2.80 15.86 -11.01
CA ASP A 48 -3.25 14.95 -12.07
C ASP A 48 -3.38 13.50 -11.56
N GLY A 49 -4.61 13.06 -11.29
CA GLY A 49 -4.91 11.70 -10.83
C GLY A 49 -4.57 11.40 -9.37
N TRP A 50 -4.16 12.39 -8.57
CA TRP A 50 -3.94 12.28 -7.12
C TRP A 50 -4.16 13.66 -6.46
N ALA A 51 -4.18 13.72 -5.12
CA ALA A 51 -4.28 14.99 -4.39
C ALA A 51 -3.18 15.07 -3.34
N ARG A 52 -2.57 16.24 -3.19
CA ARG A 52 -1.59 16.52 -2.14
C ARG A 52 -2.31 17.04 -0.91
N LEU A 53 -2.09 16.40 0.23
CA LEU A 53 -2.46 16.95 1.54
C LEU A 53 -1.23 17.59 2.17
N THR A 54 -1.42 18.82 2.63
CA THR A 54 -0.42 19.56 3.42
C THR A 54 -1.01 19.84 4.78
N LEU A 55 -0.23 19.60 5.84
CA LEU A 55 -0.63 19.86 7.21
C LEU A 55 0.53 20.49 7.99
N SER A 56 0.18 21.25 9.04
CA SER A 56 1.15 21.84 9.95
C SER A 56 1.26 21.00 11.23
N ILE A 57 2.46 20.53 11.54
CA ILE A 57 2.78 19.75 12.75
C ILE A 57 3.95 20.43 13.43
N ASP A 58 3.74 20.94 14.66
CA ASP A 58 4.78 21.60 15.46
C ASP A 58 5.57 22.68 14.69
N GLY A 59 4.89 23.43 13.82
CA GLY A 59 5.48 24.48 12.98
C GLY A 59 6.24 23.97 11.74
N ARG A 60 6.23 22.66 11.47
CA ARG A 60 6.75 22.04 10.24
C ARG A 60 5.61 21.67 9.31
N LEU A 61 5.86 21.79 8.01
CA LEU A 61 4.93 21.28 6.99
C LEU A 61 5.20 19.78 6.79
N ALA A 62 4.16 18.98 6.94
CA ALA A 62 4.16 17.58 6.53
C ALA A 62 3.23 17.41 5.33
N GLN A 63 3.65 16.60 4.36
CA GLN A 63 2.94 16.39 3.11
C GLN A 63 2.84 14.92 2.77
N PHE A 64 1.71 14.53 2.19
CA PHE A 64 1.52 13.22 1.59
C PHE A 64 0.51 13.29 0.44
N GLY A 65 0.63 12.38 -0.51
CA GLY A 65 -0.32 12.21 -1.60
C GLY A 65 -1.43 11.25 -1.22
N VAL A 66 -2.64 11.46 -1.76
CA VAL A 66 -3.73 10.49 -1.73
C VAL A 66 -4.24 10.21 -3.12
N ARG A 67 -4.71 8.98 -3.32
CA ARG A 67 -5.33 8.54 -4.57
C ARG A 67 -6.54 7.66 -4.25
N LEU A 68 -7.52 7.70 -5.14
CA LEU A 68 -8.67 6.79 -5.08
C LEU A 68 -8.20 5.33 -5.00
N PRO A 69 -8.95 4.44 -4.32
CA PRO A 69 -8.62 3.03 -4.25
C PRO A 69 -8.61 2.41 -5.66
N GLU A 70 -7.83 1.35 -5.84
CA GLU A 70 -8.00 0.50 -7.02
C GLU A 70 -9.35 -0.23 -6.92
N ALA A 71 -9.95 -0.57 -8.06
CA ALA A 71 -11.19 -1.34 -8.14
C ALA A 71 -11.00 -2.83 -7.75
N VAL A 72 -10.19 -3.12 -6.73
CA VAL A 72 -9.93 -4.48 -6.24
C VAL A 72 -10.81 -4.76 -5.02
N GLY A 73 -12.07 -5.13 -5.33
CA GLY A 73 -13.07 -5.71 -4.43
C GLY A 73 -13.21 -5.03 -3.04
N PRO A 74 -13.86 -5.69 -2.06
CA PRO A 74 -14.25 -5.01 -0.84
C PRO A 74 -13.01 -4.56 -0.06
N ALA A 75 -13.06 -3.34 0.47
CA ALA A 75 -12.01 -2.69 1.28
C ALA A 75 -11.74 -3.39 2.63
N LEU A 76 -11.94 -4.71 2.73
CA LEU A 76 -11.79 -5.47 3.96
C LEU A 76 -10.37 -5.30 4.48
N GLY A 77 -10.28 -4.65 5.63
CA GLY A 77 -9.03 -4.42 6.34
C GLY A 77 -8.19 -3.23 5.88
N SER A 78 -8.61 -2.41 4.90
CA SER A 78 -7.90 -1.16 4.53
C SER A 78 -8.77 0.09 4.68
N LEU A 79 -8.13 1.26 4.71
CA LEU A 79 -8.81 2.55 4.84
C LEU A 79 -9.61 2.97 3.58
N GLY A 80 -9.59 2.20 2.50
CA GLY A 80 -10.30 2.56 1.26
C GLY A 80 -9.72 3.76 0.51
N ILE A 81 -8.53 4.23 0.91
CA ILE A 81 -7.73 5.27 0.26
C ILE A 81 -6.30 4.76 0.13
N ARG A 82 -5.59 5.20 -0.92
CA ARG A 82 -4.15 4.94 -1.04
C ARG A 82 -3.34 6.19 -0.71
N PHE A 83 -2.25 6.01 0.02
CA PHE A 83 -1.40 7.09 0.56
C PHE A 83 0.01 6.99 -0.01
N GLY A 84 0.53 8.08 -0.55
CA GLY A 84 1.89 8.17 -1.09
C GLY A 84 2.73 9.17 -0.30
N PHE A 85 4.01 8.87 -0.11
CA PHE A 85 4.93 9.68 0.68
C PHE A 85 6.20 9.96 -0.13
N ALA A 86 6.89 11.06 0.16
CA ALA A 86 8.25 11.25 -0.32
C ALA A 86 9.14 10.18 0.31
N GLU A 87 9.88 9.44 -0.51
CA GLU A 87 10.76 8.37 -0.03
C GLU A 87 12.23 8.67 -0.31
N ALA A 88 13.09 8.37 0.65
CA ALA A 88 14.53 8.29 0.46
C ALA A 88 14.97 6.86 0.77
N PHE A 89 15.68 6.23 -0.17
CA PHE A 89 16.11 4.83 -0.06
C PHE A 89 14.94 3.86 0.23
N GLY A 90 13.73 4.16 -0.26
CA GLY A 90 12.54 3.31 -0.08
C GLY A 90 11.96 3.29 1.34
N VAL A 91 12.16 4.37 2.11
CA VAL A 91 11.40 4.68 3.34
C VAL A 91 10.95 6.14 3.31
N PRO A 92 9.85 6.53 3.99
CA PRO A 92 9.41 7.91 4.04
C PRO A 92 10.51 8.83 4.59
N SER A 93 10.81 9.91 3.87
CA SER A 93 11.86 10.86 4.23
C SER A 93 11.35 12.03 5.08
N GLY A 94 10.05 12.33 4.98
CA GLY A 94 9.46 13.54 5.55
C GLY A 94 9.73 14.81 4.73
N GLU A 95 10.36 14.68 3.57
CA GLU A 95 10.54 15.78 2.62
C GLU A 95 9.20 16.14 1.95
N PRO A 96 9.09 17.37 1.40
CA PRO A 96 7.93 17.78 0.63
C PRO A 96 7.61 16.82 -0.54
N VAL A 97 6.31 16.64 -0.79
CA VAL A 97 5.79 15.84 -1.91
C VAL A 97 5.49 16.79 -3.06
N ASP A 98 6.54 17.20 -3.79
CA ASP A 98 6.43 18.13 -4.91
C ASP A 98 6.01 17.46 -6.23
N GLN A 99 6.15 16.14 -6.29
CA GLN A 99 5.84 15.32 -7.45
C GLN A 99 4.98 14.13 -7.03
N GLU A 100 4.42 13.42 -8.00
CA GLU A 100 3.67 12.20 -7.72
C GLU A 100 4.57 11.19 -6.97
N PRO A 101 4.13 10.66 -5.81
CA PRO A 101 4.85 9.62 -5.11
C PRO A 101 5.09 8.38 -5.99
N ASP A 102 6.29 7.80 -5.88
CA ASP A 102 6.67 6.57 -6.61
C ASP A 102 5.71 5.40 -6.37
N ARG A 103 5.04 5.40 -5.21
CA ARG A 103 4.06 4.39 -4.81
C ARG A 103 2.96 5.00 -3.97
N PHE A 104 1.76 4.43 -4.09
CA PHE A 104 0.64 4.69 -3.20
C PHE A 104 0.26 3.40 -2.48
N LEU A 105 0.25 3.46 -1.14
CA LEU A 105 0.04 2.33 -0.26
C LEU A 105 -1.40 2.25 0.23
N HIS A 106 -1.98 1.06 0.23
CA HIS A 106 -3.14 0.77 1.06
C HIS A 106 -2.68 0.68 2.52
N LEU A 107 -3.32 1.43 3.41
CA LEU A 107 -3.05 1.39 4.84
C LEU A 107 -4.11 0.54 5.57
N PRO A 108 -3.74 -0.19 6.63
CA PRO A 108 -4.67 -1.00 7.42
C PRO A 108 -5.85 -0.20 7.99
N SER A 109 -7.02 -0.80 8.14
CA SER A 109 -8.22 -0.13 8.67
C SER A 109 -8.11 0.33 10.14
N ASP A 110 -7.14 -0.21 10.88
CA ASP A 110 -6.84 0.18 12.27
C ASP A 110 -5.71 1.24 12.35
N PHE A 111 -5.30 1.81 11.23
CA PHE A 111 -4.32 2.89 11.19
C PHE A 111 -4.87 4.15 11.88
N THR A 112 -4.03 4.81 12.66
CA THR A 112 -4.40 6.02 13.42
C THR A 112 -3.84 7.26 12.75
N VAL A 113 -4.40 8.42 13.12
CA VAL A 113 -3.86 9.73 12.71
C VAL A 113 -2.36 9.82 13.05
N ASP A 114 -1.96 9.51 14.29
CA ASP A 114 -0.55 9.55 14.71
C ASP A 114 0.39 8.75 13.81
N LYS A 115 -0.02 7.55 13.39
CA LYS A 115 0.80 6.71 12.52
C LYS A 115 0.92 7.33 11.12
N LEU A 116 -0.15 7.95 10.62
CA LEU A 116 -0.14 8.67 9.33
C LEU A 116 0.78 9.89 9.41
N LEU A 117 0.73 10.65 10.50
CA LEU A 117 1.63 11.79 10.73
C LEU A 117 3.09 11.34 10.82
N ALA A 118 3.36 10.25 11.54
CA ALA A 118 4.71 9.69 11.64
C ALA A 118 5.27 9.29 10.26
N LEU A 119 4.45 8.71 9.37
CA LEU A 119 4.84 8.46 7.98
C LEU A 119 5.14 9.76 7.23
N ALA A 120 4.23 10.75 7.30
CA ALA A 120 4.37 12.03 6.61
C ALA A 120 5.59 12.84 7.08
N CYS A 121 6.06 12.61 8.31
CA CYS A 121 7.27 13.22 8.88
C CYS A 121 8.54 12.39 8.72
N GLY A 122 8.49 11.21 8.09
CA GLY A 122 9.65 10.31 7.99
C GLY A 122 10.08 9.69 9.33
N GLN A 123 9.21 9.70 10.33
CA GLN A 123 9.44 9.20 11.68
C GLN A 123 8.99 7.74 11.82
N VAL A 124 9.30 6.91 10.83
CA VAL A 124 8.92 5.49 10.80
C VAL A 124 10.15 4.59 10.73
N ALA A 125 10.12 3.50 11.48
CA ALA A 125 11.17 2.49 11.38
C ALA A 125 11.13 1.81 10.00
N PRO A 126 12.29 1.56 9.34
CA PRO A 126 12.32 0.90 8.04
C PRO A 126 11.59 -0.45 7.99
N ALA A 127 11.63 -1.21 9.09
CA ALA A 127 10.91 -2.47 9.23
C ALA A 127 9.39 -2.25 9.18
N HIS A 128 8.88 -1.27 9.93
CA HIS A 128 7.45 -0.97 9.95
C HIS A 128 6.94 -0.45 8.61
N HIS A 129 7.72 0.38 7.91
CA HIS A 129 7.37 0.79 6.55
C HIS A 129 7.30 -0.42 5.59
N MET A 130 8.23 -1.36 5.71
CA MET A 130 8.21 -2.58 4.90
C MET A 130 6.98 -3.45 5.18
N GLU A 131 6.51 -3.51 6.43
CA GLU A 131 5.24 -4.18 6.77
C GLU A 131 4.06 -3.53 6.03
N LEU A 132 4.01 -2.20 5.93
CA LEU A 132 2.97 -1.48 5.20
C LEU A 132 3.05 -1.72 3.68
N VAL A 133 4.26 -1.76 3.13
CA VAL A 133 4.48 -2.12 1.72
C VAL A 133 3.99 -3.54 1.45
N ASN A 134 4.34 -4.50 2.31
CA ASN A 134 3.90 -5.89 2.20
C ASN A 134 2.37 -6.01 2.33
N PHE A 135 1.78 -5.35 3.32
CA PHE A 135 0.33 -5.28 3.49
C PHE A 135 -0.34 -4.74 2.23
N SER A 136 0.15 -3.62 1.69
CA SER A 136 -0.40 -3.00 0.49
C SER A 136 -0.30 -3.94 -0.74
N ASN A 137 0.81 -4.65 -0.91
CA ASN A 137 0.98 -5.61 -2.00
C ASN A 137 0.01 -6.80 -1.90
N LYS A 138 -0.20 -7.32 -0.68
CA LYS A 138 -1.17 -8.41 -0.44
C LYS A 138 -2.60 -7.92 -0.59
N HIS A 139 -2.92 -6.73 -0.08
CA HIS A 139 -4.26 -6.14 -0.21
C HIS A 139 -4.64 -5.90 -1.68
N ALA A 140 -3.72 -5.38 -2.50
CA ALA A 140 -3.94 -5.22 -3.94
C ALA A 140 -4.21 -6.56 -4.65
N MET A 141 -3.81 -7.69 -4.06
CA MET A 141 -4.05 -9.03 -4.59
C MET A 141 -5.15 -9.78 -3.81
N SER A 142 -5.89 -9.13 -2.91
CA SER A 142 -6.78 -9.82 -1.97
C SER A 142 -8.08 -10.36 -2.55
N VAL A 143 -8.39 -10.03 -3.81
CA VAL A 143 -9.66 -10.39 -4.46
C VAL A 143 -9.43 -11.09 -5.80
N PRO A 144 -10.36 -11.95 -6.25
CA PRO A 144 -10.25 -12.61 -7.54
C PRO A 144 -10.13 -11.60 -8.69
N ARG A 145 -9.28 -11.91 -9.66
CA ARG A 145 -9.00 -11.06 -10.81
C ARG A 145 -9.49 -11.74 -12.09
N PRO A 146 -10.54 -11.22 -12.75
CA PRO A 146 -11.01 -11.76 -14.03
C PRO A 146 -9.89 -11.72 -15.07
N ARG A 147 -9.80 -12.76 -15.91
CA ARG A 147 -8.80 -12.87 -16.99
C ARG A 147 -7.34 -12.80 -16.52
N PHE A 148 -7.10 -13.03 -15.23
CA PHE A 148 -5.77 -13.13 -14.65
C PHE A 148 -5.41 -14.61 -14.41
N PRO A 149 -4.13 -15.02 -14.41
CA PRO A 149 -3.74 -16.39 -14.12
C PRO A 149 -4.30 -16.91 -12.80
N ARG A 150 -4.44 -18.23 -12.69
CA ARG A 150 -4.89 -18.89 -11.44
C ARG A 150 -3.86 -18.80 -10.32
N SER A 151 -2.61 -18.47 -10.65
CA SER A 151 -1.52 -18.32 -9.69
C SER A 151 -0.52 -17.25 -10.13
N ALA A 152 0.06 -16.56 -9.17
CA ALA A 152 1.13 -15.58 -9.35
C ALA A 152 2.01 -15.57 -8.09
N LEU A 153 3.25 -15.13 -8.20
CA LEU A 153 4.04 -14.84 -7.01
C LEU A 153 3.81 -13.39 -6.55
N VAL A 154 3.91 -13.13 -5.25
CA VAL A 154 3.87 -11.78 -4.68
C VAL A 154 5.18 -11.54 -3.94
N MET A 155 5.97 -10.59 -4.44
CA MET A 155 7.25 -10.23 -3.84
C MET A 155 7.02 -9.42 -2.57
N LEU A 156 7.58 -9.90 -1.47
CA LEU A 156 7.56 -9.25 -0.17
C LEU A 156 8.99 -8.92 0.26
N GLY A 157 9.13 -7.86 1.05
CA GLY A 157 10.41 -7.44 1.60
C GLY A 157 10.53 -7.76 3.09
N VAL A 158 11.75 -8.00 3.54
CA VAL A 158 12.12 -7.97 4.96
C VAL A 158 13.19 -6.91 5.11
N ARG A 159 12.92 -5.87 5.89
CA ARG A 159 13.86 -4.77 6.05
C ARG A 159 14.28 -4.61 7.49
N ARG A 160 15.58 -4.79 7.76
CA ARG A 160 16.17 -4.61 9.09
C ARG A 160 16.84 -3.25 9.25
N SER A 161 17.27 -2.64 8.15
CA SER A 161 17.92 -1.32 8.14
C SER A 161 17.70 -0.59 6.81
N LEU A 162 18.19 0.63 6.69
CA LEU A 162 18.20 1.36 5.41
C LEU A 162 19.04 0.66 4.33
N GLN A 163 20.03 -0.15 4.71
CA GLN A 163 20.98 -0.76 3.78
C GLN A 163 20.66 -2.24 3.48
N ALA A 164 19.94 -2.92 4.38
CA ALA A 164 19.63 -4.33 4.29
C ALA A 164 18.12 -4.55 4.06
N ALA A 165 17.78 -4.94 2.83
CA ALA A 165 16.43 -5.36 2.45
C ALA A 165 16.51 -6.69 1.72
N ASP A 166 16.06 -7.75 2.38
CA ASP A 166 15.89 -9.06 1.78
C ASP A 166 14.53 -9.13 1.08
N ARG A 167 14.42 -10.01 0.10
CA ARG A 167 13.18 -10.21 -0.67
C ARG A 167 12.85 -11.68 -0.66
N HIS A 168 11.57 -11.98 -0.57
CA HIS A 168 11.04 -13.33 -0.72
C HIS A 168 9.71 -13.28 -1.47
N PHE A 169 9.16 -14.45 -1.76
CA PHE A 169 7.89 -14.57 -2.46
C PHE A 169 6.89 -15.35 -1.63
N GLU A 170 5.62 -14.95 -1.72
CA GLU A 170 4.48 -15.81 -1.39
C GLU A 170 3.79 -16.22 -2.69
N LEU A 171 3.18 -17.42 -2.70
CA LEU A 171 2.34 -17.85 -3.79
C LEU A 171 0.92 -17.32 -3.58
N TRP A 172 0.46 -16.49 -4.51
CA TRP A 172 -0.94 -16.09 -4.62
C TRP A 172 -1.68 -17.04 -5.56
N THR A 173 -2.88 -17.44 -5.17
CA THR A 173 -3.74 -18.33 -5.98
C THR A 173 -5.18 -17.82 -5.99
N GLN A 174 -5.89 -18.11 -7.08
CA GLN A 174 -7.33 -17.94 -7.18
C GLN A 174 -8.00 -19.19 -7.76
N ALA A 175 -9.04 -19.68 -7.07
CA ALA A 175 -9.89 -20.79 -7.49
C ALA A 175 -11.30 -20.58 -6.93
N ASP A 176 -12.33 -20.83 -7.73
CA ASP A 176 -13.73 -20.79 -7.33
C ASP A 176 -14.15 -19.49 -6.60
N GLY A 177 -13.60 -18.35 -7.05
CA GLY A 177 -13.87 -17.03 -6.46
C GLY A 177 -13.19 -16.76 -5.12
N VAL A 178 -12.28 -17.64 -4.68
CA VAL A 178 -11.51 -17.50 -3.45
C VAL A 178 -10.05 -17.21 -3.78
N VAL A 179 -9.46 -16.25 -3.05
CA VAL A 179 -8.04 -15.93 -3.08
C VAL A 179 -7.34 -16.55 -1.87
N GLN A 180 -6.16 -17.11 -2.08
CA GLN A 180 -5.30 -17.61 -1.00
C GLN A 180 -3.84 -17.21 -1.22
N PHE A 181 -3.14 -17.01 -0.11
CA PHE A 181 -1.69 -16.81 -0.06
C PHE A 181 -1.05 -17.99 0.66
N HIS A 182 -0.02 -18.57 0.05
CA HIS A 182 0.75 -19.67 0.60
C HIS A 182 2.18 -19.17 0.85
N SER A 183 2.68 -19.42 2.05
CA SER A 183 4.09 -19.18 2.36
C SER A 183 4.95 -20.19 1.61
N LEU A 184 6.02 -19.70 1.00
CA LEU A 184 7.06 -20.49 0.34
C LEU A 184 8.36 -20.39 1.15
N GLU A 185 9.34 -21.23 0.83
CA GLU A 185 10.70 -21.07 1.33
C GLU A 185 11.28 -19.70 0.94
N GLN A 186 12.14 -19.16 1.81
CA GLN A 186 12.72 -17.84 1.59
C GLN A 186 13.77 -17.88 0.48
N THR A 187 13.42 -17.36 -0.69
CA THR A 187 14.34 -17.13 -1.82
C THR A 187 14.06 -15.80 -2.51
N ALA A 188 15.12 -15.15 -3.00
CA ALA A 188 15.02 -13.93 -3.81
C ALA A 188 14.88 -14.21 -5.31
N ASP A 189 15.01 -15.47 -5.75
CA ASP A 189 14.84 -15.86 -7.17
C ASP A 189 13.38 -16.30 -7.42
N PRO A 190 12.63 -15.60 -8.31
CA PRO A 190 11.27 -16.02 -8.65
C PRO A 190 11.22 -17.40 -9.31
N ASN A 191 12.29 -17.90 -9.93
CA ASN A 191 12.32 -19.24 -10.50
C ASN A 191 12.39 -20.33 -9.43
N GLU A 192 13.14 -20.12 -8.36
CA GLU A 192 13.21 -21.05 -7.23
C GLU A 192 11.85 -21.12 -6.53
N ALA A 193 11.25 -19.96 -6.20
CA ALA A 193 9.92 -19.90 -5.61
C ALA A 193 8.84 -20.52 -6.52
N ALA A 194 8.96 -20.35 -7.84
CA ALA A 194 8.05 -20.97 -8.79
C ALA A 194 8.24 -22.49 -8.91
N ASN A 195 9.43 -23.02 -8.63
CA ASN A 195 9.65 -24.46 -8.61
C ASN A 195 8.98 -25.08 -7.39
N GLU A 196 9.09 -24.47 -6.22
CA GLU A 196 8.37 -24.91 -5.02
C GLU A 196 6.84 -24.84 -5.22
N ALA A 197 6.34 -23.79 -5.90
CA ALA A 197 4.92 -23.69 -6.23
C ALA A 197 4.41 -24.84 -7.11
N LEU A 198 5.28 -25.48 -7.92
CA LEU A 198 4.89 -26.65 -8.73
C LEU A 198 4.53 -27.85 -7.85
N ASP A 199 5.21 -28.02 -6.71
CA ASP A 199 4.91 -29.08 -5.75
C ASP A 199 3.52 -28.91 -5.11
N LEU A 200 3.04 -27.66 -5.07
CA LEU A 200 1.67 -27.30 -4.67
C LEU A 200 0.65 -27.40 -5.82
N GLY A 201 1.07 -27.80 -7.02
CA GLY A 201 0.23 -27.92 -8.22
C GLY A 201 0.02 -26.62 -8.99
N TYR A 202 0.82 -25.59 -8.74
CA TYR A 202 0.71 -24.28 -9.40
C TYR A 202 1.96 -23.94 -10.21
N ALA A 203 1.77 -23.33 -11.38
CA ALA A 203 2.87 -22.92 -12.27
C ALA A 203 2.84 -21.40 -12.49
N PRO A 204 3.18 -20.58 -11.48
CA PRO A 204 3.20 -19.12 -11.66
C PRO A 204 4.27 -18.71 -12.69
N THR A 205 3.90 -17.80 -13.58
CA THR A 205 4.78 -17.29 -14.65
C THR A 205 5.06 -15.80 -14.55
N LEU A 206 4.36 -15.14 -13.62
CA LEU A 206 4.51 -13.74 -13.31
C LEU A 206 4.56 -13.53 -11.80
N TYR A 207 5.23 -12.46 -11.39
CA TYR A 207 5.21 -12.00 -10.01
C TYR A 207 4.80 -10.54 -9.93
N ARG A 208 4.14 -10.16 -8.83
CA ARG A 208 3.92 -8.76 -8.48
C ARG A 208 5.13 -8.25 -7.70
N CYS A 209 5.82 -7.23 -8.19
CA CYS A 209 6.99 -6.68 -7.52
C CYS A 209 6.59 -5.65 -6.44
N MET A 210 7.57 -5.26 -5.60
CA MET A 210 7.33 -4.31 -4.50
C MET A 210 6.85 -2.92 -4.93
N SER A 211 7.05 -2.53 -6.20
CA SER A 211 6.62 -1.22 -6.69
C SER A 211 5.17 -1.18 -7.14
N GLY A 212 4.49 -2.32 -7.29
CA GLY A 212 3.15 -2.33 -7.87
C GLY A 212 2.98 -3.25 -9.07
N ARG A 213 4.05 -3.37 -9.86
CA ARG A 213 3.97 -3.86 -11.24
C ARG A 213 4.00 -5.39 -11.30
N PHE A 214 3.37 -5.94 -12.33
CA PHE A 214 3.53 -7.34 -12.68
C PHE A 214 4.72 -7.51 -13.62
N VAL A 215 5.54 -8.51 -13.32
CA VAL A 215 6.72 -8.88 -14.10
C VAL A 215 6.57 -10.33 -14.53
N CYS A 216 6.57 -10.55 -15.84
CA CYS A 216 6.66 -11.90 -16.40
C CYS A 216 8.10 -12.39 -16.28
N PHE A 217 8.31 -13.53 -15.64
CA PHE A 217 9.64 -14.13 -15.48
C PHE A 217 9.76 -15.51 -16.14
N ARG A 218 8.62 -16.12 -16.50
CA ARG A 218 8.56 -17.32 -17.35
C ARG A 218 7.58 -17.09 -18.51
N PRO A 219 7.76 -17.78 -19.64
CA PRO A 219 6.77 -17.81 -20.71
C PRO A 219 5.43 -18.33 -20.18
N THR A 220 4.34 -17.63 -20.48
CA THR A 220 2.98 -18.08 -20.16
C THR A 220 2.40 -18.77 -21.38
N ALA A 221 2.01 -20.05 -21.27
CA ALA A 221 1.31 -20.74 -22.35
C ALA A 221 -0.05 -20.06 -22.57
N GLY A 222 -0.30 -19.51 -23.77
CA GLY A 222 -1.61 -18.98 -24.16
C GLY A 222 -1.76 -17.46 -24.34
N GLY A 223 -0.69 -16.66 -24.21
CA GLY A 223 -0.73 -15.27 -24.71
C GLY A 223 0.03 -14.24 -23.88
N VAL A 224 0.41 -13.15 -24.55
CA VAL A 224 1.10 -11.97 -24.02
C VAL A 224 0.17 -11.26 -23.04
N PHE A 225 0.65 -10.99 -21.82
CA PHE A 225 0.00 -10.04 -20.91
C PHE A 225 -0.03 -8.68 -21.60
N ILE A 226 -1.19 -8.21 -22.04
CA ILE A 226 -1.36 -6.82 -22.46
C ILE A 226 -1.72 -6.05 -21.18
N PRO A 227 -0.81 -5.24 -20.61
CA PRO A 227 -1.20 -4.30 -19.57
C PRO A 227 -2.18 -3.31 -20.21
N SER A 228 -3.40 -3.26 -19.69
CA SER A 228 -4.33 -2.15 -19.92
C SER A 228 -3.88 -0.93 -19.15
#